data_AF-A0A286HGJ7-F1
#
_entry.id   AF-A0A286HGJ7-F1
#
_cell.length_a   1.000
_cell.length_b   1.000
_cell.length_c   1.000
_cell.angle_alpha   90.00
_cell.angle_beta   90.00
_cell.angle_gamma   90.00
#
_symmetry.space_group_name_H-M   'P 1'
#
loop_
_entity.id
_entity.type
_entity.pdbx_description
1 polymer ?
#
loop_
_entity_poly.entity_id
_entity_poly.type
_entity_poly.pdbx_seq_one_letter_code
_entity_poly.pdbx_strand_id
1 'polypeptide(L)'
;MSRWSTALTRAGVSDEGMRRDYDVQRKLVRRYRREEYLAARLLLPAELRPYVLAAVAFMHETDRRIDLGDLSARHEALRSWNGEVGAVLDGAETEQGTLRALDDTVRRHPQMAGRVRDFLDGAPVEAAWRGFESEAELQTYVDCYSMPALMLTACLIGPLPGLNRTRRSRGAAVGSSRRCSAPTSWPTCPRTCVKGTSAFPGTSCCVMVWTLRIFVNGPRRACLRWRGW
;
A
#
# COMPACT_ATOMS: atom_id res chain seq x y z
N MET A 1 -8.95 7.94 23.58
CA MET A 1 -7.96 7.84 22.48
C MET A 1 -6.59 8.25 22.99
N SER A 2 -5.53 7.48 22.71
CA SER A 2 -4.15 7.84 23.10
C SER A 2 -3.63 9.08 22.36
N ARG A 3 -2.80 9.89 23.04
CA ARG A 3 -2.07 11.01 22.42
C ARG A 3 -1.02 10.46 21.45
N TRP A 4 -0.65 11.27 20.45
CA TRP A 4 0.37 10.88 19.46
C TRP A 4 1.74 10.58 20.07
N SER A 5 2.18 11.40 21.04
CA SER A 5 3.43 11.15 21.76
C SER A 5 3.42 9.81 22.47
N THR A 6 2.29 9.44 23.09
CA THR A 6 2.07 8.12 23.70
C THR A 6 2.10 6.99 22.67
N ALA A 7 1.53 7.20 21.48
CA ALA A 7 1.58 6.23 20.39
C ALA A 7 3.03 5.96 19.94
N LEU A 8 3.83 7.01 19.73
CA LEU A 8 5.26 6.89 19.40
C LEU A 8 6.04 6.16 20.50
N THR A 9 5.80 6.49 21.78
CA THR A 9 6.46 5.79 22.89
C THR A 9 6.07 4.31 22.95
N ARG A 10 4.80 3.97 22.74
CA ARG A 10 4.34 2.57 22.70
C ARG A 10 4.88 1.78 21.51
N ALA A 11 5.15 2.47 20.41
CA ALA A 11 5.84 1.92 19.25
C ALA A 11 7.37 1.75 19.51
N GLY A 12 7.90 2.27 20.62
CA GLY A 12 9.34 2.24 20.90
C GLY A 12 10.14 3.25 20.08
N VAL A 13 9.49 4.31 19.60
CA VAL A 13 10.15 5.43 18.91
C VAL A 13 10.49 6.51 19.95
N SER A 14 11.70 6.42 20.51
CA SER A 14 12.20 7.31 21.56
C SER A 14 13.07 8.45 21.03
N ASP A 15 13.85 8.20 19.97
CA ASP A 15 14.73 9.20 19.36
C ASP A 15 13.96 10.44 18.88
N GLU A 16 14.45 11.63 19.21
CA GLU A 16 13.75 12.88 18.90
C GLU A 16 13.68 13.17 17.41
N GLY A 17 14.75 12.87 16.65
CA GLY A 17 14.78 13.05 15.21
C GLY A 17 13.71 12.20 14.53
N MET A 18 13.68 10.91 14.86
CA MET A 18 12.70 9.97 14.32
C MET A 18 11.26 10.33 14.72
N ARG A 19 11.03 10.81 15.95
CA ARG A 19 9.71 11.30 16.36
C ARG A 19 9.25 12.50 15.53
N ARG A 20 10.16 13.39 15.14
CA ARG A 20 9.85 14.52 14.24
C ARG A 20 9.51 14.01 12.84
N ASP A 21 10.28 13.06 12.30
CA ASP A 21 10.00 12.47 10.99
C ASP A 21 8.61 11.82 10.93
N TYR A 22 8.25 10.97 11.92
CA TYR A 22 6.88 10.42 11.99
C TYR A 22 5.80 11.50 12.18
N ASP A 23 6.07 12.58 12.91
CA ASP A 23 5.11 13.67 13.08
C ASP A 23 4.83 14.41 11.76
N VAL A 24 5.87 14.59 10.93
CA VAL A 24 5.75 15.12 9.56
C VAL A 24 4.87 14.20 8.72
N GLN A 25 5.11 12.88 8.73
CA GLN A 25 4.29 11.91 7.99
C GLN A 25 2.83 11.95 8.46
N ARG A 26 2.60 11.96 9.77
CA ARG A 26 1.25 12.09 10.33
C ARG A 26 0.53 13.36 9.85
N LYS A 27 1.21 14.50 9.85
CA LYS A 27 0.64 15.78 9.39
C LYS A 27 0.33 15.74 7.90
N LEU A 28 1.20 15.12 7.10
CA LEU A 28 0.99 14.92 5.67
C LEU A 28 -0.28 14.09 5.40
N VAL A 29 -0.36 12.89 5.98
CA VAL A 29 -1.52 11.99 5.80
C VAL A 29 -2.81 12.65 6.29
N ARG A 30 -2.79 13.31 7.45
CA ARG A 30 -3.96 14.04 7.97
C ARG A 30 -4.47 15.11 6.99
N ARG A 31 -3.59 15.73 6.21
CA ARG A 31 -3.95 16.79 5.25
C ARG A 31 -4.50 16.22 3.94
N TYR A 32 -3.87 15.18 3.40
CA TYR A 32 -4.17 14.68 2.04
C TYR A 32 -5.06 13.43 1.99
N ARG A 33 -5.16 12.67 3.09
CA ARG A 33 -5.95 11.43 3.23
C ARG A 33 -6.61 11.38 4.60
N ARG A 34 -7.59 12.26 4.82
CA ARG A 34 -8.20 12.47 6.14
C ARG A 34 -8.92 11.22 6.65
N GLU A 35 -9.59 10.51 5.76
CA GLU A 35 -10.29 9.26 5.98
C GLU A 35 -9.34 8.15 6.45
N GLU A 36 -8.18 7.97 5.80
CA GLU A 36 -7.17 6.99 6.19
C GLU A 36 -6.54 7.36 7.54
N TYR A 37 -6.26 8.65 7.76
CA TYR A 37 -5.79 9.14 9.05
C TYR A 37 -6.77 8.83 10.19
N LEU A 38 -8.07 9.08 9.96
CA LEU A 38 -9.12 8.80 10.95
C LEU A 38 -9.27 7.30 11.18
N ALA A 39 -9.26 6.49 10.12
CA ALA A 39 -9.29 5.04 10.21
C ALA A 39 -8.13 4.49 11.06
N ALA A 40 -6.90 4.92 10.76
CA ALA A 40 -5.72 4.52 11.53
C ALA A 40 -5.85 4.91 13.01
N ARG A 41 -6.39 6.10 13.29
CA ARG A 41 -6.55 6.60 14.66
C ARG A 41 -7.63 5.88 15.45
N LEU A 42 -8.72 5.49 14.81
CA LEU A 42 -9.90 4.90 15.45
C LEU A 42 -9.81 3.38 15.55
N LEU A 43 -9.24 2.71 14.55
CA LEU A 43 -9.29 1.26 14.41
C LEU A 43 -7.99 0.57 14.83
N LEU A 44 -6.84 1.25 14.78
CA LEU A 44 -5.56 0.62 15.07
C LEU A 44 -5.11 0.79 16.54
N PRO A 45 -4.44 -0.22 17.10
CA PRO A 45 -3.66 -0.08 18.33
C PRO A 45 -2.67 1.07 18.24
N ALA A 46 -2.38 1.72 19.37
CA ALA A 46 -1.60 2.95 19.39
C ALA A 46 -0.17 2.76 18.83
N GLU A 47 0.43 1.63 19.13
CA GLU A 47 1.75 1.17 18.76
C GLU A 47 1.93 0.96 17.24
N LEU A 48 0.87 0.67 16.48
CA LEU A 48 0.96 0.46 15.03
C LEU A 48 0.76 1.73 14.21
N ARG A 49 0.18 2.78 14.81
CA ARG A 49 -0.19 4.01 14.09
C ARG A 49 0.99 4.71 13.42
N PRO A 50 2.18 4.85 14.04
CA PRO A 50 3.32 5.50 13.39
C PRO A 50 3.71 4.80 12.09
N TYR A 51 3.83 3.47 12.13
CA TYR A 51 4.24 2.62 11.00
C TYR A 51 3.23 2.65 9.86
N VAL A 52 1.94 2.51 10.16
CA VAL A 52 0.90 2.57 9.13
C VAL A 52 0.84 3.95 8.48
N LEU A 53 0.98 5.03 9.26
CA LEU A 53 0.98 6.38 8.69
C LEU A 53 2.24 6.68 7.87
N ALA A 54 3.40 6.10 8.22
CA ALA A 54 4.60 6.19 7.38
C ALA A 54 4.42 5.43 6.06
N ALA A 55 3.82 4.24 6.09
CA ALA A 55 3.50 3.48 4.88
C ALA A 55 2.54 4.25 3.94
N VAL A 56 1.48 4.84 4.49
CA VAL A 56 0.53 5.68 3.72
C VAL A 56 1.22 6.92 3.15
N ALA A 57 2.07 7.58 3.93
CA ALA A 57 2.84 8.74 3.44
C ALA A 57 3.79 8.35 2.29
N PHE A 58 4.45 7.19 2.39
CA PHE A 58 5.30 6.65 1.34
C PHE A 58 4.52 6.33 0.05
N MET A 59 3.33 5.73 0.18
CA MET A 59 2.43 5.49 -0.97
C MET A 59 2.06 6.82 -1.64
N HIS A 60 1.65 7.83 -0.86
CA HIS A 60 1.35 9.15 -1.40
C HIS A 60 2.54 9.79 -2.11
N GLU A 61 3.75 9.66 -1.55
CA GLU A 61 4.98 10.19 -2.15
C GLU A 61 5.35 9.49 -3.47
N THR A 62 4.96 8.23 -3.61
CA THR A 62 5.06 7.49 -4.88
C THR A 62 4.05 8.01 -5.90
N ASP A 63 2.78 8.20 -5.50
CA ASP A 63 1.73 8.76 -6.37
C ASP A 63 2.14 10.14 -6.92
N ARG A 64 2.66 11.02 -6.05
CA ARG A 64 3.11 12.37 -6.47
C ARG A 64 4.16 12.35 -7.58
N ARG A 65 5.00 11.31 -7.64
CA ARG A 65 6.02 11.16 -8.69
C ARG A 65 5.43 10.69 -10.01
N ILE A 66 4.38 9.88 -9.97
CA ILE A 66 3.73 9.32 -11.17
C ILE A 66 2.57 10.15 -11.69
N ASP A 67 2.12 11.14 -10.93
CA ASP A 67 1.06 12.06 -11.36
C ASP A 67 1.56 13.15 -12.32
N LEU A 68 2.88 13.33 -12.46
CA LEU A 68 3.49 14.43 -13.21
C LEU A 68 4.12 13.96 -14.53
N GLY A 69 3.91 14.74 -15.59
CA GLY A 69 4.52 14.51 -16.90
C GLY A 69 3.80 13.47 -17.77
N ASP A 70 4.41 13.16 -18.91
CA ASP A 70 3.97 12.08 -19.80
C ASP A 70 4.38 10.68 -19.28
N LEU A 71 3.95 9.62 -19.96
CA LEU A 71 4.23 8.25 -19.52
C LEU A 71 5.73 7.93 -19.41
N SER A 72 6.57 8.50 -20.29
CA SER A 72 8.01 8.29 -20.25
C SER A 72 8.61 8.93 -19.00
N ALA A 73 8.23 10.18 -18.73
CA ALA A 73 8.66 10.92 -17.54
C ALA A 73 8.23 10.21 -16.24
N ARG A 74 7.00 9.70 -16.18
CA ARG A 74 6.49 8.94 -15.02
C ARG A 74 7.28 7.66 -14.77
N HIS A 75 7.58 6.90 -15.82
CA HIS A 75 8.39 5.70 -15.71
C HIS A 75 9.83 6.00 -15.28
N GLU A 76 10.41 7.11 -15.75
CA GLU A 76 11.74 7.54 -15.31
C GLU A 76 11.74 7.95 -13.83
N ALA A 77 10.76 8.74 -13.40
CA ALA A 77 10.58 9.12 -12.02
C ALA A 77 10.42 7.88 -11.11
N LEU A 78 9.66 6.88 -11.54
CA LEU A 78 9.54 5.61 -10.82
C LEU A 78 10.85 4.83 -10.75
N ARG A 79 11.62 4.76 -11.83
CA ARG A 79 12.91 4.07 -11.82
C ARG A 79 13.88 4.73 -10.85
N SER A 80 13.98 6.06 -10.87
CA SER A 80 14.80 6.81 -9.91
C SER A 80 14.35 6.54 -8.48
N TRP A 81 13.04 6.65 -8.24
CA TRP A 81 12.46 6.44 -6.91
C TRP A 81 12.68 5.02 -6.39
N ASN A 82 12.49 4.00 -7.22
CA ASN A 82 12.74 2.61 -6.84
C ASN A 82 14.24 2.40 -6.50
N GLY A 83 15.14 3.03 -7.26
CA GLY A 83 16.58 3.03 -6.95
C GLY A 83 16.90 3.68 -5.60
N GLU A 84 16.35 4.87 -5.31
CA GLU A 84 16.52 5.57 -4.03
C GLU A 84 15.99 4.75 -2.85
N VAL A 85 14.78 4.20 -2.98
CA VAL A 85 14.16 3.36 -1.95
C VAL A 85 14.99 2.10 -1.73
N GLY A 86 15.40 1.42 -2.81
CA GLY A 86 16.25 0.24 -2.73
C GLY A 86 17.55 0.51 -2.00
N ALA A 87 18.26 1.59 -2.36
CA ALA A 87 19.51 1.99 -1.70
C ALA A 87 19.32 2.22 -0.19
N VAL A 88 18.25 2.91 0.22
CA VAL A 88 17.95 3.15 1.63
C VAL A 88 17.64 1.84 2.37
N LEU A 89 16.84 0.96 1.78
CA LEU A 89 16.53 -0.34 2.37
C LEU A 89 17.77 -1.25 2.48
N ASP A 90 18.77 -1.02 1.65
CA ASP A 90 20.06 -1.73 1.67
C ASP A 90 21.12 -1.01 2.56
N GLY A 91 20.73 0.08 3.25
CA GLY A 91 21.52 0.73 4.29
C GLY A 91 22.11 2.10 3.93
N ALA A 92 21.80 2.66 2.76
CA ALA A 92 22.22 4.02 2.41
C ALA A 92 21.55 5.07 3.30
N GLU A 93 22.29 6.12 3.64
CA GLU A 93 21.75 7.27 4.36
C GLU A 93 20.87 8.14 3.46
N THR A 94 19.89 8.82 4.06
CA THR A 94 18.98 9.72 3.35
C THR A 94 18.54 10.87 4.23
N GLU A 95 18.44 12.06 3.63
CA GLU A 95 17.86 13.24 4.28
C GLU A 95 16.35 13.34 4.07
N GLN A 96 15.77 12.47 3.24
CA GLN A 96 14.34 12.47 2.99
C GLN A 96 13.60 11.87 4.18
N GLY A 97 12.87 12.70 4.93
CA GLY A 97 12.14 12.26 6.14
C GLY A 97 11.11 11.14 5.89
N THR A 98 10.56 11.03 4.67
CA THR A 98 9.67 9.91 4.29
C THR A 98 10.43 8.60 4.20
N LEU A 99 11.63 8.60 3.59
CA LEU A 99 12.48 7.42 3.48
C LEU A 99 13.09 7.04 4.84
N ARG A 100 13.47 8.01 5.68
CA ARG A 100 13.92 7.73 7.06
C ARG A 100 12.84 7.04 7.90
N ALA A 101 11.60 7.53 7.83
CA ALA A 101 10.47 6.92 8.53
C ALA A 101 10.11 5.54 7.98
N LEU A 102 10.20 5.34 6.66
CA LEU A 102 10.00 4.04 6.02
C LEU A 102 11.07 3.03 6.46
N ASP A 103 12.34 3.43 6.45
CA ASP A 103 13.45 2.58 6.86
C ASP A 103 13.37 2.19 8.35
N ASP A 104 13.10 3.13 9.26
CA ASP A 104 12.83 2.78 10.66
C ASP A 104 11.62 1.83 10.79
N THR A 105 10.57 2.02 9.98
CA THR A 105 9.43 1.10 9.94
C THR A 105 9.88 -0.30 9.50
N VAL A 106 10.69 -0.41 8.45
CA VAL A 106 11.19 -1.69 7.92
C VAL A 106 12.13 -2.38 8.92
N ARG A 107 13.02 -1.65 9.59
CA ARG A 107 13.90 -2.21 10.62
C ARG A 107 13.11 -2.86 11.77
N ARG A 108 11.96 -2.28 12.12
CA ARG A 108 11.05 -2.79 13.17
C ARG A 108 10.07 -3.84 12.67
N HIS A 109 9.77 -3.82 11.38
CA HIS A 109 8.89 -4.77 10.69
C HIS A 109 9.55 -5.30 9.40
N PRO A 110 10.55 -6.19 9.52
CA PRO A 110 11.38 -6.61 8.38
C PRO A 110 10.60 -7.21 7.21
N GLN A 111 9.42 -7.81 7.46
CA GLN A 111 8.54 -8.33 6.41
C GLN A 111 8.07 -7.24 5.43
N MET A 112 8.09 -5.97 5.83
CA MET A 112 7.64 -4.86 5.00
C MET A 112 8.62 -4.56 3.86
N ALA A 113 9.91 -4.90 3.98
CA ALA A 113 10.89 -4.68 2.90
C ALA A 113 10.48 -5.36 1.58
N GLY A 114 9.99 -6.61 1.67
CA GLY A 114 9.45 -7.32 0.51
C GLY A 114 8.21 -6.64 -0.07
N ARG A 115 7.32 -6.12 0.80
CA ARG A 115 6.09 -5.43 0.39
C ARG A 115 6.34 -4.09 -0.29
N VAL A 116 7.38 -3.37 0.14
CA VAL A 116 7.83 -2.15 -0.53
C VAL A 116 8.30 -2.44 -1.95
N ARG A 117 9.10 -3.50 -2.12
CA ARG A 117 9.55 -3.92 -3.45
C ARG A 117 8.38 -4.40 -4.33
N ASP A 118 7.50 -5.25 -3.80
CA ASP A 118 6.29 -5.72 -4.51
C ASP A 118 5.43 -4.54 -5.00
N PHE A 119 5.24 -3.51 -4.16
CA PHE A 119 4.47 -2.32 -4.52
C PHE A 119 5.14 -1.49 -5.62
N LEU A 120 6.46 -1.26 -5.52
CA LEU A 120 7.19 -0.48 -6.52
C LEU A 120 7.31 -1.21 -7.86
N ASP A 121 7.41 -2.54 -7.85
CA ASP A 121 7.36 -3.38 -9.06
C ASP A 121 5.99 -3.26 -9.77
N GLY A 122 4.92 -3.05 -9.01
CA GLY A 122 3.56 -2.83 -9.50
C GLY A 122 3.27 -1.40 -9.97
N ALA A 123 4.01 -0.40 -9.48
CA ALA A 123 3.73 1.00 -9.74
C ALA A 123 3.73 1.42 -11.25
N PRO A 124 4.52 0.81 -12.15
CA PRO A 124 4.41 1.08 -13.59
C PRO A 124 3.02 0.72 -14.17
N VAL A 125 2.33 -0.27 -13.61
CA VAL A 125 0.96 -0.63 -14.03
C VAL A 125 -0.01 0.52 -13.73
N GLU A 126 0.12 1.15 -12.56
CA GLU A 126 -0.67 2.33 -12.20
C GLU A 126 -0.30 3.54 -13.08
N ALA A 127 0.98 3.79 -13.30
CA ALA A 127 1.45 4.93 -14.09
C ALA A 127 0.93 4.89 -15.55
N ALA A 128 0.72 3.69 -16.10
CA ALA A 128 0.20 3.44 -17.44
C ALA A 128 -1.32 3.26 -17.51
N TRP A 129 -2.03 3.24 -16.37
CA TRP A 129 -3.44 2.90 -16.30
C TRP A 129 -4.34 3.88 -17.07
N ARG A 130 -5.29 3.34 -17.85
CA ARG A 130 -6.27 4.11 -18.65
C ARG A 130 -7.71 3.63 -18.50
N GLY A 131 -7.97 2.66 -17.62
CA GLY A 131 -9.25 1.97 -17.48
C GLY A 131 -9.15 0.46 -17.71
N PHE A 132 -10.30 -0.21 -17.68
CA PHE A 132 -10.42 -1.66 -17.92
C PHE A 132 -11.47 -1.92 -19.00
N GLU A 133 -11.14 -2.75 -19.97
CA GLU A 133 -12.06 -3.25 -21.00
C GLU A 133 -12.64 -4.62 -20.62
N SER A 134 -12.03 -5.32 -19.66
CA SER A 134 -12.46 -6.64 -19.22
C SER A 134 -12.22 -6.88 -17.72
N GLU A 135 -12.92 -7.87 -17.17
CA GLU A 135 -12.67 -8.36 -15.81
C GLU A 135 -11.25 -8.95 -15.66
N ALA A 136 -10.70 -9.55 -16.71
CA ALA A 136 -9.34 -10.08 -16.69
C ALA A 136 -8.28 -8.98 -16.55
N GLU A 137 -8.50 -7.82 -17.19
CA GLU A 137 -7.64 -6.65 -17.00
C GLU A 137 -7.76 -6.08 -15.59
N LEU A 138 -8.98 -6.00 -15.05
CA LEU A 138 -9.19 -5.63 -13.64
C LEU A 138 -8.45 -6.57 -12.69
N GLN A 139 -8.55 -7.89 -12.89
CA GLN A 139 -7.88 -8.88 -12.05
C GLN A 139 -6.36 -8.74 -12.15
N THR A 140 -5.82 -8.52 -13.34
CA THR A 140 -4.38 -8.27 -13.53
C THR A 140 -3.93 -7.02 -12.78
N TYR A 141 -4.71 -5.94 -12.84
CA TYR A 141 -4.43 -4.71 -12.09
C TYR A 141 -4.51 -4.91 -10.57
N VAL A 142 -5.47 -5.71 -10.11
CA VAL A 142 -5.57 -6.08 -8.69
C VAL A 142 -4.33 -6.84 -8.24
N ASP A 143 -3.92 -7.86 -9.00
CA ASP A 143 -2.81 -8.73 -8.64
C ASP A 143 -1.45 -8.02 -8.72
N CYS A 144 -1.23 -7.20 -9.75
CA CYS A 144 0.06 -6.54 -9.98
C CYS A 144 0.21 -5.20 -9.25
N TYR A 145 -0.87 -4.50 -8.87
CA TYR A 145 -0.75 -3.19 -8.21
C TYR A 145 -1.59 -3.06 -6.94
N SER A 146 -2.91 -3.26 -7.02
CA SER A 146 -3.80 -2.95 -5.87
C SER A 146 -3.51 -3.80 -4.64
N MET A 147 -3.25 -5.10 -4.84
CA MET A 147 -2.95 -6.02 -3.75
C MET A 147 -1.56 -5.76 -3.14
N PRO A 148 -0.47 -5.58 -3.92
CA PRO A 148 0.80 -5.11 -3.39
C PRO A 148 0.69 -3.80 -2.58
N ALA A 149 -0.04 -2.80 -3.09
CA ALA A 149 -0.28 -1.53 -2.41
C ALA A 149 -1.00 -1.73 -1.06
N LEU A 150 -2.03 -2.58 -1.03
CA LEU A 150 -2.71 -2.95 0.22
C LEU A 150 -1.75 -3.61 1.22
N MET A 151 -0.90 -4.52 0.74
CA MET A 151 -0.03 -5.31 1.61
C MET A 151 0.99 -4.47 2.37
N LEU A 152 1.32 -3.26 1.93
CA LEU A 152 2.15 -2.31 2.69
C LEU A 152 1.61 -1.99 4.08
N THR A 153 0.29 -1.86 4.21
CA THR A 153 -0.34 -1.57 5.51
C THR A 153 -0.88 -2.82 6.18
N ALA A 154 -1.42 -3.78 5.42
CA ALA A 154 -1.96 -5.01 5.97
C ALA A 154 -0.88 -5.87 6.65
N CYS A 155 0.37 -5.86 6.16
CA CYS A 155 1.46 -6.63 6.78
C CYS A 155 1.87 -6.12 8.17
N LEU A 156 1.44 -4.91 8.55
CA LEU A 156 1.65 -4.32 9.88
C LEU A 156 0.51 -4.66 10.85
N ILE A 157 -0.68 -4.98 10.33
CA ILE A 157 -1.90 -5.21 11.11
C ILE A 157 -2.15 -6.71 11.31
N GLY A 158 -1.72 -7.54 10.35
CA GLY A 158 -1.86 -8.99 10.41
C GLY A 158 -0.99 -9.64 11.49
N PRO A 159 -1.33 -10.87 11.94
CA PRO A 159 -0.49 -11.60 12.88
C PRO A 159 0.92 -11.79 12.30
N LEU A 160 1.94 -11.44 13.10
CA LEU A 160 3.33 -11.65 12.72
C LEU A 160 3.54 -13.13 12.31
N PRO A 161 4.24 -13.41 11.21
CA PRO A 161 4.63 -14.77 10.89
C PRO A 161 5.43 -15.34 12.07
N GLY A 162 4.83 -16.26 12.82
CA GLY A 162 5.46 -16.89 13.99
C GLY A 162 4.68 -16.84 15.30
N LEU A 163 3.67 -15.97 15.47
CA LEU A 163 2.87 -15.94 16.71
C LEU A 163 1.85 -17.09 16.83
N ASN A 164 1.63 -17.85 15.75
CA ASN A 164 0.82 -19.08 15.74
C ASN A 164 1.66 -20.37 15.91
N ARG A 165 2.89 -20.29 16.42
CA ARG A 165 3.76 -21.47 16.57
C ARG A 165 3.51 -22.30 17.84
N THR A 166 2.28 -22.29 18.34
CA THR A 166 1.74 -23.29 19.26
C THR A 166 0.41 -23.84 18.72
N ARG A 167 0.48 -24.71 17.69
CA ARG A 167 -0.04 -26.09 17.69
C ARG A 167 -0.10 -26.65 16.26
N ARG A 168 0.68 -27.72 16.07
CA ARG A 168 0.74 -28.67 14.94
C ARG A 168 1.37 -28.21 13.62
N SER A 169 2.52 -28.83 13.38
CA SER A 169 3.16 -29.09 12.10
C SER A 169 2.23 -29.75 11.08
N ARG A 170 2.25 -29.23 9.84
CA ARG A 170 2.61 -29.94 8.61
C ARG A 170 2.75 -28.91 7.48
N GLY A 171 3.75 -29.11 6.65
CA GLY A 171 4.39 -28.07 5.86
C GLY A 171 3.65 -27.62 4.62
N ALA A 172 4.03 -26.44 4.15
CA ALA A 172 4.18 -26.10 2.73
C ALA A 172 5.05 -24.85 2.67
N ALA A 173 6.26 -24.98 2.12
CA ALA A 173 7.07 -23.85 1.75
C ALA A 173 6.39 -23.15 0.55
N VAL A 174 5.92 -21.92 0.73
CA VAL A 174 5.56 -21.05 -0.40
C VAL A 174 6.83 -20.33 -0.82
N GLY A 175 7.44 -20.85 -1.88
CA GLY A 175 8.57 -20.25 -2.55
C GLY A 175 8.15 -19.16 -3.54
N SER A 176 8.99 -18.13 -3.55
CA SER A 176 9.38 -17.23 -4.64
C SER A 176 8.34 -16.33 -5.32
N SER A 177 8.75 -15.06 -5.37
CA SER A 177 8.36 -14.03 -6.33
C SER A 177 7.91 -14.59 -7.68
N ARG A 178 6.65 -14.32 -8.02
CA ARG A 178 6.23 -14.33 -9.42
C ARG A 178 6.39 -12.91 -9.91
N ARG A 179 7.42 -12.68 -10.73
CA ARG A 179 7.45 -11.56 -11.67
C ARG A 179 6.11 -11.56 -12.41
N CYS A 180 5.43 -10.42 -12.53
CA CYS A 180 4.21 -10.31 -13.33
C CYS A 180 4.51 -10.78 -14.75
N SER A 181 4.15 -12.03 -15.04
CA SER A 181 4.08 -12.60 -16.38
C SER A 181 2.60 -12.92 -16.58
N ALA A 182 1.98 -12.25 -17.54
CA ALA A 182 0.57 -12.43 -17.85
C ALA A 182 0.30 -13.92 -18.17
N PRO A 183 -0.73 -14.56 -17.59
CA PRO A 183 -1.12 -15.89 -18.01
C PRO A 183 -1.79 -15.84 -19.38
N THR A 184 -1.19 -16.51 -20.35
CA THR A 184 -1.78 -16.77 -21.67
C THR A 184 -2.93 -17.77 -21.49
N SER A 185 -4.16 -17.27 -21.61
CA SER A 185 -5.44 -17.98 -21.81
C SER A 185 -6.22 -18.52 -20.60
N TRP A 186 -7.46 -18.05 -20.50
CA TRP A 186 -8.65 -18.65 -19.87
C TRP A 186 -9.85 -18.37 -20.79
N PRO A 187 -10.92 -19.19 -20.76
CA PRO A 187 -11.98 -19.17 -21.77
C PRO A 187 -12.76 -17.84 -21.77
N THR A 188 -13.04 -17.37 -22.99
CA THR A 188 -13.69 -16.11 -23.33
C THR A 188 -15.08 -15.96 -22.70
N CYS A 189 -15.28 -14.86 -21.97
CA CYS A 189 -16.60 -14.43 -21.49
C CYS A 189 -17.32 -13.61 -22.60
N PRO A 190 -18.65 -13.71 -22.79
CA PRO A 190 -19.34 -13.07 -23.90
C PRO A 190 -19.35 -11.54 -23.77
N ARG A 191 -19.05 -10.87 -24.88
CA ARG A 191 -19.08 -9.41 -25.07
C ARG A 191 -20.46 -8.85 -24.73
N THR A 192 -20.54 -7.94 -23.75
CA THR A 192 -21.31 -6.68 -23.77
C THR A 192 -21.28 -6.00 -22.39
N CYS A 193 -20.40 -5.02 -22.20
CA CYS A 193 -20.60 -3.96 -21.21
C CYS A 193 -20.33 -2.62 -21.89
N VAL A 194 -21.41 -1.88 -22.14
CA VAL A 194 -21.41 -0.57 -22.82
C VAL A 194 -20.95 0.52 -21.85
N LYS A 195 -20.20 1.48 -22.38
CA LYS A 195 -19.61 2.67 -21.71
C LYS A 195 -20.60 3.43 -20.83
N GLY A 196 -20.28 3.52 -19.54
CA GLY A 196 -20.78 4.55 -18.63
C GLY A 196 -19.69 5.56 -18.34
N THR A 197 -19.84 6.78 -18.85
CA THR A 197 -18.98 7.93 -18.59
C THR A 197 -19.18 8.43 -17.16
N SER A 198 -18.21 8.17 -16.29
CA SER A 198 -17.96 9.02 -15.12
C SER A 198 -16.46 9.07 -14.88
N ALA A 199 -15.83 10.15 -15.33
CA ALA A 199 -14.48 10.51 -14.94
C ALA A 199 -14.49 10.87 -13.45
N PHE A 200 -13.98 9.98 -12.60
CA PHE A 200 -13.65 10.30 -11.22
C PHE A 200 -12.20 10.84 -11.19
N PRO A 201 -11.95 12.07 -10.71
CA PRO A 201 -10.60 12.55 -10.53
C PRO A 201 -10.01 11.93 -9.25
N GLY A 202 -8.96 11.11 -9.39
CA GLY A 202 -8.12 10.61 -8.30
C GLY A 202 -8.49 9.23 -7.76
N THR A 203 -8.05 8.16 -8.42
CA THR A 203 -8.39 6.75 -8.13
C THR A 203 -7.62 6.11 -6.97
N SER A 204 -6.50 6.70 -6.53
CA SER A 204 -5.78 6.23 -5.33
C SER A 204 -6.66 6.26 -4.06
N CYS A 205 -7.67 7.15 -4.01
CA CYS A 205 -8.70 7.18 -2.96
C CYS A 205 -9.60 5.93 -2.89
N CYS A 206 -9.81 5.21 -4.00
CA CYS A 206 -10.74 4.10 -4.04
C CYS A 206 -10.14 2.83 -3.46
N VAL A 207 -8.85 2.52 -3.70
CA VAL A 207 -8.27 1.24 -3.29
C VAL A 207 -8.25 1.10 -1.77
N MET A 208 -7.85 2.13 -1.00
CA MET A 208 -7.79 2.00 0.45
C MET A 208 -9.17 2.07 1.13
N VAL A 209 -10.06 2.98 0.68
CA VAL A 209 -11.43 3.08 1.23
C VAL A 209 -12.26 1.83 0.88
N TRP A 210 -12.12 1.29 -0.34
CA TRP A 210 -12.75 0.03 -0.75
C TRP A 210 -12.19 -1.15 0.05
N THR A 211 -10.87 -1.18 0.27
CA THR A 211 -10.25 -2.29 0.99
C THR A 211 -10.52 -2.26 2.49
N LEU A 212 -10.54 -1.08 3.14
CA LEU A 212 -10.98 -0.97 4.53
C LEU A 212 -12.46 -1.38 4.68
N ARG A 213 -13.28 -1.06 3.68
CA ARG A 213 -14.72 -1.41 3.68
C ARG A 213 -14.94 -2.92 3.48
N ILE A 214 -14.11 -3.60 2.69
CA ILE A 214 -14.08 -5.07 2.56
C ILE A 214 -13.59 -5.73 3.85
N PHE A 215 -12.54 -5.21 4.47
CA PHE A 215 -11.98 -5.75 5.71
C PHE A 215 -12.93 -5.60 6.90
N VAL A 216 -13.70 -4.49 6.97
CA VAL A 216 -14.68 -4.24 8.04
C VAL A 216 -16.03 -4.93 7.81
N ASN A 217 -16.51 -5.07 6.56
CA ASN A 217 -17.87 -5.59 6.28
C ASN A 217 -17.94 -7.00 5.67
N GLY A 218 -16.78 -7.62 5.38
CA GLY A 218 -16.68 -8.93 4.75
C GLY A 218 -17.02 -8.93 3.24
N PRO A 219 -16.45 -9.87 2.47
CA PRO A 219 -16.50 -9.87 1.00
C PRO A 219 -17.92 -10.00 0.42
N ARG A 220 -18.86 -10.61 1.15
CA ARG A 220 -20.21 -10.90 0.64
C ARG A 220 -21.12 -9.68 0.49
N ARG A 221 -20.85 -8.56 1.18
CA ARG A 221 -21.70 -7.35 1.11
C ARG A 221 -21.22 -6.31 0.10
N ALA A 222 -19.98 -6.40 -0.38
CA ALA A 222 -19.41 -5.45 -1.33
C ALA A 222 -19.96 -5.65 -2.76
N CYS A 223 -20.19 -6.89 -3.18
CA CYS A 223 -20.73 -7.20 -4.51
C CYS A 223 -22.22 -6.85 -4.69
N LEU A 224 -23.02 -6.89 -3.62
CA LEU A 224 -24.47 -6.74 -3.72
C LEU A 224 -24.96 -5.30 -3.97
N ARG A 225 -24.09 -4.29 -3.84
CA ARG A 225 -24.47 -2.87 -4.01
C ARG A 225 -24.01 -2.22 -5.31
N TRP A 226 -23.35 -2.98 -6.20
CA TRP A 226 -22.91 -2.49 -7.52
C TRP A 226 -23.97 -2.65 -8.62
N ARG A 227 -25.14 -3.22 -8.30
CA ARG A 227 -26.28 -3.36 -9.25
C ARG A 227 -27.26 -2.18 -9.24
N GLY A 228 -26.87 -1.03 -8.71
CA GLY A 228 -27.75 0.14 -8.77
C GLY A 228 -27.14 1.36 -8.14
N TRP A 229 -26.22 2.00 -8.84
CA TRP A 229 -25.95 3.45 -8.89
C TRP A 229 -25.29 3.75 -10.23
#